data_AF-A0AAE8M774-F1
#
_entry.id   AF-A0AAE8M774-F1
#
_cell.length_a   1.000
_cell.length_b   1.000
_cell.length_c   1.000
_cell.angle_alpha   90.00
_cell.angle_beta   90.00
_cell.angle_gamma   90.00
#
_symmetry.space_group_name_H-M   'P 1'
#
loop_
_entity.id
_entity.type
_entity.pdbx_description
1 polymer ?
#
loop_
_entity_poly.entity_id
_entity_poly.type
_entity_poly.pdbx_seq_one_letter_code
_entity_poly.pdbx_strand_id
1 'polypeptide(L)'
;MSRVASPPPEMSLIAFQGDFCFAFMFSNFVWRSYGAPWLDQAAAGKLGSLSLDATRALSQANFGRCNHKLDIELKGVVQYGKCLRTLSGALGNGAVQGGQDLLVPILVLLMHAASYADQTGAVFHLRGLARLLHLCGPEAFQEQPLLNAFEAIRATLVVASLYGKQRLFLEDQRWRTVPYERNNGFKTPQSQLLDILVVVPGVLQDHAAMQSIDEDGQNTRRELLERVERQLVALYRWRWQW
;
A
#
# COMPACT_ATOMS: atom_id res chain seq x y z
N MET A 1 46.85 46.23 -13.53
CA MET A 1 46.25 45.09 -12.79
C MET A 1 44.82 44.92 -13.28
N SER A 2 44.55 43.88 -14.07
CA SER A 2 43.21 43.60 -14.61
C SER A 2 42.35 42.93 -13.54
N ARG A 3 41.18 43.49 -13.24
CA ARG A 3 40.18 42.86 -12.36
C ARG A 3 39.60 41.65 -13.09
N VAL A 4 39.94 40.45 -12.64
CA VAL A 4 39.27 39.22 -13.06
C VAL A 4 37.83 39.31 -12.55
N ALA A 5 36.88 39.42 -13.46
CA ALA A 5 35.46 39.36 -13.14
C ALA A 5 35.15 37.99 -12.55
N SER A 6 34.54 37.95 -11.37
CA SER A 6 34.05 36.73 -10.74
C SER A 6 33.05 36.05 -11.68
N PRO A 7 33.07 34.72 -11.83
CA PRO A 7 32.06 34.03 -12.62
C PRO A 7 30.66 34.35 -12.10
N PRO A 8 29.63 34.39 -12.97
CA PRO A 8 28.25 34.63 -12.55
C PRO A 8 27.86 33.64 -11.45
N PRO A 9 27.03 34.04 -10.47
CA PRO A 9 26.54 33.14 -9.46
C PRO A 9 25.83 31.94 -10.12
N GLU A 10 26.23 30.73 -9.75
CA GLU A 10 25.63 29.50 -10.28
C GLU A 10 24.12 29.51 -10.02
N MET A 11 23.34 29.14 -11.03
CA MET A 11 21.88 29.00 -10.87
C MET A 11 21.59 27.93 -9.83
N SER A 12 20.94 28.35 -8.74
CA SER A 12 20.52 27.42 -7.69
C SER A 12 19.44 26.47 -8.21
N LEU A 13 19.73 25.17 -8.18
CA LEU A 13 18.77 24.12 -8.55
C LEU A 13 17.80 23.76 -7.41
N ILE A 14 17.79 24.52 -6.31
CA ILE A 14 16.94 24.25 -5.13
C ILE A 14 15.44 24.22 -5.51
N ALA A 15 15.01 25.05 -6.48
CA ALA A 15 13.63 25.05 -6.95
C ALA A 15 13.19 23.70 -7.54
N PHE A 16 14.12 22.92 -8.09
CA PHE A 16 13.88 21.62 -8.71
C PHE A 16 14.16 20.44 -7.76
N GLN A 17 14.49 20.70 -6.49
CA GLN A 17 14.84 19.65 -5.52
C GLN A 17 13.74 18.59 -5.41
N GLY A 18 12.47 19.00 -5.44
CA GLY A 18 11.33 18.08 -5.42
C GLY A 18 11.31 17.13 -6.62
N ASP A 19 11.59 17.66 -7.81
CA ASP A 19 11.60 16.88 -9.05
C ASP A 19 12.72 15.84 -9.04
N PHE A 20 13.92 16.21 -8.55
CA PHE A 20 15.02 15.26 -8.35
C PHE A 20 14.66 14.15 -7.37
N CYS A 21 14.01 14.48 -6.25
CA CYS A 21 13.59 13.50 -5.24
C CYS A 21 12.57 12.50 -5.82
N PHE A 22 11.56 13.00 -6.55
CA PHE A 22 10.57 12.13 -7.19
C PHE A 22 11.20 11.26 -8.27
N ALA A 23 11.98 11.84 -9.19
CA ALA A 23 12.63 11.09 -10.25
C ALA A 23 13.53 9.97 -9.69
N PHE A 24 14.30 10.28 -8.64
CA PHE A 24 15.12 9.29 -7.94
C PHE A 24 14.27 8.18 -7.31
N MET A 25 13.22 8.53 -6.57
CA MET A 25 12.31 7.55 -5.97
C MET A 25 11.73 6.63 -7.05
N PHE A 26 11.12 7.16 -8.11
CA PHE A 26 10.51 6.34 -9.16
C PHE A 26 11.50 5.48 -9.96
N SER A 27 12.78 5.87 -9.99
CA SER A 27 13.83 5.08 -10.64
C SER A 27 14.36 3.95 -9.77
N ASN A 28 14.23 4.04 -8.45
CA ASN A 28 14.89 3.14 -7.50
C ASN A 28 13.93 2.38 -6.56
N PHE A 29 12.64 2.70 -6.59
CA PHE A 29 11.67 2.15 -5.64
C PHE A 29 11.01 0.87 -6.18
N VAL A 30 11.29 -0.25 -5.50
CA VAL A 30 10.80 -1.61 -5.83
C VAL A 30 9.28 -1.67 -5.97
N TRP A 31 8.55 -0.81 -5.27
CA TRP A 31 7.09 -0.80 -5.26
C TRP A 31 6.44 -0.19 -6.50
N ARG A 32 7.20 0.40 -7.44
CA ARG A 32 6.65 0.95 -8.69
C ARG A 32 5.98 -0.12 -9.56
N SER A 33 6.42 -1.37 -9.47
CA SER A 33 5.83 -2.51 -10.18
C SER A 33 4.63 -3.14 -9.46
N TYR A 34 4.36 -2.76 -8.20
CA TYR A 34 3.20 -3.22 -7.43
C TYR A 34 1.93 -2.44 -7.84
N GLY A 35 1.42 -2.74 -9.05
CA GLY A 35 0.08 -2.39 -9.52
C GLY A 35 -0.20 -0.90 -9.77
N ALA A 36 -0.05 -0.47 -11.03
CA ALA A 36 -0.68 0.70 -11.67
C ALA A 36 -0.37 2.11 -11.07
N PRO A 37 -0.50 3.21 -11.85
CA PRO A 37 0.20 4.48 -11.60
C PRO A 37 -0.38 5.35 -10.47
N TRP A 38 -0.99 4.77 -9.44
CA TRP A 38 -1.57 5.54 -8.33
C TRP A 38 -0.51 6.39 -7.61
N LEU A 39 0.71 5.88 -7.45
CA LEU A 39 1.80 6.64 -6.81
C LEU A 39 2.27 7.80 -7.70
N ASP A 40 2.32 7.60 -9.01
CA ASP A 40 2.60 8.69 -9.98
C ASP A 40 1.49 9.76 -9.92
N GLN A 41 0.23 9.34 -9.82
CA GLN A 41 -0.91 10.25 -9.68
C GLN A 41 -0.90 11.02 -8.34
N ALA A 42 -0.50 10.37 -7.25
CA ALA A 42 -0.29 11.01 -5.95
C ALA A 42 0.84 12.07 -6.04
N ALA A 43 1.98 11.71 -6.64
CA ALA A 43 3.10 12.62 -6.86
C ALA A 43 2.74 13.80 -7.79
N ALA A 44 1.82 13.59 -8.73
CA ALA A 44 1.27 14.64 -9.60
C ALA A 44 0.16 15.48 -8.92
N GLY A 45 -0.19 15.20 -7.66
CA GLY A 45 -1.23 15.92 -6.93
C GLY A 45 -2.67 15.58 -7.34
N LYS A 46 -2.88 14.54 -8.15
CA LYS A 46 -4.20 14.15 -8.65
C LYS A 46 -5.05 13.42 -7.62
N LEU A 47 -4.44 12.92 -6.53
CA LEU A 47 -5.09 12.16 -5.46
C LEU A 47 -5.23 12.97 -4.16
N GLY A 48 -5.27 14.30 -4.27
CA GLY A 48 -5.39 15.22 -3.14
C GLY A 48 -4.05 15.70 -2.57
N SER A 49 -4.12 16.81 -1.82
CA SER A 49 -2.95 17.48 -1.26
C SER A 49 -2.21 16.64 -0.22
N LEU A 50 -2.95 15.90 0.62
CA LEU A 50 -2.34 15.03 1.63
C LEU A 50 -1.56 13.87 0.99
N SER A 51 -2.07 13.29 -0.10
CA SER A 51 -1.35 12.27 -0.88
C SER A 51 -0.05 12.84 -1.45
N LEU A 52 -0.12 14.02 -2.07
CA LEU A 52 1.05 14.71 -2.60
C LEU A 52 2.10 14.98 -1.52
N ASP A 53 1.67 15.51 -0.38
CA ASP A 53 2.55 15.83 0.73
C ASP A 53 3.18 14.59 1.36
N ALA A 54 2.44 13.48 1.46
CA ALA A 54 2.97 12.20 1.90
C ALA A 54 4.01 11.66 0.89
N THR A 55 3.75 11.76 -0.41
CA THR A 55 4.70 11.33 -1.45
C THR A 55 5.95 12.22 -1.45
N ARG A 56 5.82 13.53 -1.24
CA ARG A 56 6.96 14.43 -1.05
C ARG A 56 7.79 14.01 0.16
N ALA A 57 7.15 13.76 1.30
CA ALA A 57 7.84 13.31 2.51
C ALA A 57 8.65 12.04 2.26
N LEU A 58 8.03 11.01 1.65
CA LEU A 58 8.68 9.77 1.26
C LEU A 58 9.87 9.99 0.32
N SER A 59 9.66 10.76 -0.75
CA SER A 59 10.69 11.00 -1.77
C SER A 59 11.91 11.74 -1.21
N GLN A 60 11.70 12.77 -0.38
CA GLN A 60 12.76 13.55 0.24
C GLN A 60 13.53 12.73 1.27
N ALA A 61 12.82 12.03 2.14
CA ALA A 61 13.43 11.18 3.16
C ALA A 61 14.30 10.09 2.51
N ASN A 62 13.76 9.40 1.50
CA ASN A 62 14.49 8.37 0.76
C ASN A 62 15.68 8.92 -0.02
N PHE A 63 15.50 10.02 -0.77
CA PHE A 63 16.60 10.66 -1.51
C PHE A 63 17.72 11.11 -0.59
N GLY A 64 17.35 11.81 0.50
CA GLY A 64 18.29 12.30 1.48
C GLY A 64 19.12 11.18 2.10
N ARG A 65 18.45 10.10 2.52
CA ARG A 65 19.12 8.93 3.09
C ARG A 65 20.04 8.22 2.10
N CYS A 66 19.56 7.91 0.89
CA CYS A 66 20.34 7.19 -0.13
C CYS A 66 21.56 7.98 -0.62
N ASN A 67 21.51 9.32 -0.57
CA ASN A 67 22.59 10.19 -1.04
C ASN A 67 23.34 10.88 0.11
N HIS A 68 23.11 10.46 1.35
CA HIS A 68 23.71 11.04 2.56
C HIS A 68 23.53 12.57 2.68
N LYS A 69 22.37 13.08 2.27
CA LYS A 69 21.95 14.49 2.41
C LYS A 69 21.01 14.64 3.60
N LEU A 70 21.59 14.85 4.78
CA LEU A 70 20.87 14.95 6.05
C LEU A 70 19.80 16.06 6.05
N ASP A 71 20.08 17.20 5.42
CA ASP A 71 19.15 18.33 5.35
C ASP A 71 17.87 17.98 4.57
N ILE A 72 17.99 17.23 3.46
CA ILE A 72 16.86 16.76 2.66
C ILE A 72 16.12 15.66 3.40
N GLU A 73 16.85 14.75 4.04
CA GLU A 73 16.27 13.69 4.84
C GLU A 73 15.40 14.24 5.97
N LEU A 74 15.94 15.18 6.77
CA LEU A 74 15.22 15.82 7.87
C LEU A 74 13.97 16.57 7.39
N LYS A 75 14.03 17.25 6.23
CA LYS A 75 12.84 17.87 5.63
C LYS A 75 11.75 16.83 5.35
N GLY A 76 12.13 15.68 4.79
CA GLY A 76 11.21 14.56 4.55
C GLY A 76 10.58 14.03 5.83
N VAL A 77 11.38 13.78 6.88
CA VAL A 77 10.89 13.31 8.19
C VAL A 77 9.96 14.32 8.87
N VAL A 78 10.29 15.61 8.81
CA VAL A 78 9.42 16.68 9.33
C VAL A 78 8.10 16.73 8.57
N GLN A 79 8.13 16.58 7.24
CA GLN A 79 6.94 16.55 6.41
C GLN A 79 6.07 15.31 6.68
N TYR A 80 6.68 14.15 6.91
CA TYR A 80 6.00 12.93 7.35
C TYR A 80 5.20 13.18 8.64
N GLY A 81 5.83 13.80 9.64
CA GLY A 81 5.15 14.16 10.90
C GLY A 81 4.00 15.16 10.73
N LYS A 82 4.11 16.10 9.77
CA LYS A 82 3.01 17.01 9.41
C LYS A 82 1.84 16.24 8.78
N CYS A 83 2.12 15.35 7.84
CA CYS A 83 1.11 14.51 7.19
C CYS A 83 0.33 13.66 8.21
N LEU A 84 1.01 13.09 9.21
CA LEU A 84 0.36 12.34 10.29
C LEU A 84 -0.64 13.19 11.09
N ARG A 85 -0.30 14.44 11.41
CA ARG A 85 -1.20 15.35 12.13
C ARG A 85 -2.42 15.71 11.29
N THR A 86 -2.22 16.03 10.01
CA THR A 86 -3.32 16.32 9.08
C THR A 86 -4.25 15.11 8.92
N LEU A 87 -3.67 13.92 8.72
CA LEU A 87 -4.42 12.66 8.63
C LEU A 87 -5.23 12.39 9.91
N SER A 88 -4.62 12.55 11.08
CA SER A 88 -5.30 12.38 12.37
C SER A 88 -6.50 13.32 12.52
N GLY A 89 -6.34 14.60 12.15
CA GLY A 89 -7.43 15.57 12.14
C GLY A 89 -8.56 15.18 11.17
N ALA A 90 -8.21 14.71 9.97
CA ALA A 90 -9.20 14.26 8.98
C ALA A 90 -9.99 13.03 9.47
N LEU A 91 -9.34 12.08 10.13
CA LEU A 91 -10.00 10.90 10.71
C LEU A 91 -10.91 11.28 11.90
N GLY A 92 -10.51 12.27 12.71
CA GLY A 92 -11.28 12.73 13.88
C GLY A 92 -12.58 13.47 13.53
N ASN A 93 -12.66 14.11 12.36
CA ASN A 93 -13.81 14.93 11.94
C ASN A 93 -14.93 14.14 11.24
N GLY A 94 -14.87 12.80 11.27
CA GLY A 94 -15.89 11.91 10.72
C GLY A 94 -15.46 11.24 9.42
N ALA A 95 -14.74 10.13 9.54
CA ALA A 95 -14.25 9.29 8.43
C ALA A 95 -15.36 8.60 7.58
N VAL A 96 -16.63 8.97 7.74
CA VAL A 96 -17.79 8.30 7.13
C VAL A 96 -18.06 8.84 5.71
N GLN A 97 -17.75 10.10 5.42
CA GLN A 97 -17.84 10.67 4.06
C GLN A 97 -16.44 10.99 3.54
N GLY A 98 -16.05 10.40 2.41
CA GLY A 98 -14.74 10.66 1.78
C GLY A 98 -13.56 9.90 2.40
N GLY A 99 -13.79 8.93 3.28
CA GLY A 99 -12.73 8.14 3.91
C GLY A 99 -11.79 7.45 2.91
N GLN A 100 -12.28 7.10 1.71
CA GLN A 100 -11.47 6.50 0.65
C GLN A 100 -10.28 7.37 0.20
N ASP A 101 -10.40 8.70 0.29
CA ASP A 101 -9.34 9.63 -0.14
C ASP A 101 -8.14 9.61 0.82
N LEU A 102 -8.33 9.08 2.03
CA LEU A 102 -7.27 8.93 3.03
C LEU A 102 -6.48 7.63 2.86
N LEU A 103 -6.94 6.68 2.04
CA LEU A 103 -6.27 5.40 1.86
C LEU A 103 -4.91 5.53 1.18
N VAL A 104 -4.83 6.33 0.12
CA VAL A 104 -3.57 6.59 -0.61
C VAL A 104 -2.51 7.25 0.29
N PRO A 105 -2.78 8.35 1.02
CA PRO A 105 -1.78 8.93 1.88
C PRO A 105 -1.37 7.98 3.01
N ILE A 106 -2.28 7.19 3.60
CA ILE A 106 -1.90 6.17 4.60
C ILE A 106 -0.96 5.13 3.97
N LEU A 107 -1.23 4.66 2.75
CA LEU A 107 -0.36 3.71 2.06
C LEU A 107 1.04 4.29 1.81
N VAL A 108 1.15 5.56 1.45
CA VAL A 108 2.46 6.23 1.28
C VAL A 108 3.18 6.40 2.63
N LEU A 109 2.45 6.73 3.70
CA LEU A 109 3.03 6.84 5.04
C LEU A 109 3.49 5.47 5.59
N LEU A 110 2.77 4.39 5.26
CA LEU A 110 3.22 3.02 5.49
C LEU A 110 4.57 2.75 4.81
N MET A 111 4.69 3.12 3.53
CA MET A 111 5.95 2.97 2.79
C MET A 111 7.09 3.73 3.47
N HIS A 112 6.85 4.96 3.92
CA HIS A 112 7.83 5.73 4.67
C HIS A 112 8.26 5.01 5.96
N ALA A 113 7.31 4.57 6.78
CA ALA A 113 7.61 3.84 8.02
C ALA A 113 8.42 2.56 7.74
N ALA A 114 8.03 1.80 6.72
CA ALA A 114 8.73 0.59 6.30
C ALA A 114 10.17 0.87 5.82
N SER A 115 10.39 1.94 5.04
CA SER A 115 11.74 2.36 4.61
C SER A 115 12.65 2.69 5.80
N TYR A 116 12.10 3.19 6.90
CA TYR A 116 12.84 3.50 8.13
C TYR A 116 12.94 2.32 9.12
N ALA A 117 12.45 1.13 8.73
CA ALA A 117 12.33 -0.02 9.62
C ALA A 117 11.53 0.29 10.92
N ASP A 118 10.63 1.28 10.87
CA ASP A 118 9.69 1.57 11.95
C ASP A 118 8.55 0.54 11.89
N GLN A 119 8.79 -0.62 12.51
CA GLN A 119 7.83 -1.73 12.54
C GLN A 119 6.52 -1.33 13.22
N THR A 120 6.60 -0.56 14.30
CA THR A 120 5.43 -0.12 15.05
C THR A 120 4.56 0.80 14.21
N GLY A 121 5.16 1.82 13.58
CA GLY A 121 4.47 2.72 12.67
C GLY A 121 3.85 1.98 11.48
N ALA A 122 4.60 1.05 10.87
CA ALA A 122 4.10 0.24 9.77
C ALA A 122 2.88 -0.61 10.17
N VAL A 123 2.90 -1.25 11.33
CA VAL A 123 1.76 -2.01 11.85
C VAL A 123 0.53 -1.12 12.09
N PHE A 124 0.72 0.09 12.62
CA PHE A 124 -0.39 1.02 12.81
C PHE A 124 -1.01 1.46 11.49
N HIS A 125 -0.19 1.78 10.48
CA HIS A 125 -0.70 2.13 9.15
C HIS A 125 -1.43 0.96 8.49
N LEU A 126 -0.90 -0.27 8.59
CA LEU A 126 -1.57 -1.48 8.07
C LEU A 126 -2.95 -1.68 8.70
N ARG A 127 -3.06 -1.53 10.03
CA ARG A 127 -4.35 -1.62 10.74
C ARG A 127 -5.30 -0.50 10.32
N GLY A 128 -4.79 0.72 10.16
CA GLY A 128 -5.55 1.87 9.66
C GLY A 128 -6.11 1.62 8.27
N LEU A 129 -5.28 1.15 7.33
CA LEU A 129 -5.71 0.75 5.99
C LEU A 129 -6.79 -0.31 6.04
N ALA A 130 -6.59 -1.41 6.76
CA ALA A 130 -7.56 -2.50 6.84
C ALA A 130 -8.91 -2.00 7.38
N ARG A 131 -8.89 -1.19 8.45
CA ARG A 131 -10.12 -0.67 9.06
C ARG A 131 -10.85 0.30 8.15
N LEU A 132 -10.13 1.26 7.56
CA LEU A 132 -10.72 2.27 6.70
C LEU A 132 -11.24 1.65 5.40
N LEU A 133 -10.48 0.73 4.80
CA LEU A 133 -10.90 -0.03 3.63
C LEU A 133 -12.21 -0.77 3.92
N HIS A 134 -12.29 -1.48 5.05
CA HIS A 134 -13.49 -2.19 5.46
C HIS A 134 -14.70 -1.26 5.65
N LEU A 135 -14.49 -0.06 6.22
CA LEU A 135 -15.55 0.94 6.40
C LEU A 135 -16.07 1.52 5.08
N CYS A 136 -15.20 1.73 4.10
CA CYS A 136 -15.60 2.22 2.77
C CYS A 136 -16.47 1.21 2.00
N GLY A 137 -16.27 -0.09 2.24
CA GLY A 137 -16.92 -1.16 1.48
C GLY A 137 -16.34 -1.31 0.06
N PRO A 138 -16.53 -2.48 -0.58
CA PRO A 138 -15.93 -2.74 -1.89
C PRO A 138 -16.52 -1.86 -3.03
N GLU A 139 -17.74 -1.35 -2.86
CA GLU A 139 -18.42 -0.49 -3.84
C GLU A 139 -17.69 0.84 -4.06
N ALA A 140 -16.96 1.33 -3.06
CA ALA A 140 -16.17 2.56 -3.17
C ALA A 140 -14.99 2.47 -4.15
N PHE A 141 -14.63 1.25 -4.59
CA PHE A 141 -13.43 0.99 -5.40
C PHE A 141 -13.74 0.55 -6.82
N GLN A 142 -14.93 0.86 -7.34
CA GLN A 142 -15.34 0.45 -8.68
C GLN A 142 -14.77 1.32 -9.82
N GLU A 143 -14.20 2.47 -9.48
CA GLU A 143 -13.73 3.46 -10.44
C GLU A 143 -12.26 3.83 -10.22
N GLN A 144 -11.61 4.26 -11.31
CA GLN A 144 -10.27 4.81 -11.23
C GLN A 144 -10.31 6.23 -10.65
N PRO A 145 -9.32 6.62 -9.83
CA PRO A 145 -8.08 5.90 -9.49
C PRO A 145 -8.18 4.99 -8.26
N LEU A 146 -9.34 4.94 -7.59
CA LEU A 146 -9.53 4.22 -6.34
C LEU A 146 -9.39 2.70 -6.49
N LEU A 147 -9.75 2.14 -7.65
CA LEU A 147 -9.51 0.73 -7.96
C LEU A 147 -8.01 0.37 -7.91
N ASN A 148 -7.13 1.21 -8.46
CA ASN A 148 -5.68 0.97 -8.40
C ASN A 148 -5.17 1.05 -6.95
N ALA A 149 -5.65 2.03 -6.18
CA ALA A 149 -5.31 2.13 -4.77
C ALA A 149 -5.77 0.89 -3.99
N PHE A 150 -6.98 0.40 -4.26
CA PHE A 150 -7.49 -0.84 -3.70
C PHE A 150 -6.60 -2.05 -4.04
N GLU A 151 -6.20 -2.23 -5.30
CA GLU A 151 -5.32 -3.33 -5.70
C GLU A 151 -3.98 -3.30 -4.95
N ALA A 152 -3.38 -2.11 -4.81
CA ALA A 152 -2.13 -1.93 -4.08
C ALA A 152 -2.29 -2.25 -2.59
N ILE A 153 -3.30 -1.67 -1.92
CA ILE A 153 -3.59 -1.90 -0.50
C ILE A 153 -3.88 -3.37 -0.24
N ARG A 154 -4.68 -3.99 -1.11
CA ARG A 154 -5.00 -5.41 -1.04
C ARG A 154 -3.74 -6.27 -1.08
N ALA A 155 -2.86 -6.03 -2.04
CA ALA A 155 -1.61 -6.77 -2.16
C ALA A 155 -0.74 -6.61 -0.88
N THR A 156 -0.63 -5.39 -0.36
CA THR A 156 0.09 -5.09 0.87
C THR A 156 -0.50 -5.81 2.09
N LEU A 157 -1.82 -5.77 2.26
CA LEU A 157 -2.51 -6.44 3.37
C LEU A 157 -2.36 -7.96 3.28
N VAL A 158 -2.46 -8.55 2.08
CA VAL A 158 -2.26 -10.00 1.88
C VAL A 158 -0.85 -10.41 2.32
N VAL A 159 0.20 -9.70 1.90
CA VAL A 159 1.58 -9.99 2.32
C VAL A 159 1.73 -9.90 3.84
N ALA A 160 1.23 -8.83 4.46
CA ALA A 160 1.29 -8.66 5.92
C ALA A 160 0.54 -9.78 6.65
N SER A 161 -0.62 -10.19 6.14
CA SER A 161 -1.48 -11.22 6.72
C SER A 161 -0.88 -12.62 6.62
N LEU A 162 -0.12 -12.92 5.57
CA LEU A 162 0.62 -14.17 5.43
C LEU A 162 1.70 -14.28 6.50
N TYR A 163 2.44 -13.19 6.74
CA TYR A 163 3.44 -13.14 7.81
C TYR A 163 2.81 -13.32 9.19
N GLY A 164 1.70 -12.63 9.46
CA GLY A 164 0.97 -12.74 10.72
C GLY A 164 0.12 -14.01 10.88
N LYS A 165 -0.06 -14.79 9.81
CA LYS A 165 -1.02 -15.90 9.71
C LYS A 165 -2.41 -15.49 10.20
N GLN A 166 -2.86 -14.31 9.79
CA GLN A 166 -4.14 -13.74 10.19
C GLN A 166 -5.08 -13.68 8.99
N ARG A 167 -6.30 -14.18 9.14
CA ARG A 167 -7.36 -14.07 8.15
C ARG A 167 -7.67 -12.61 7.84
N LEU A 168 -7.99 -12.35 6.57
CA LEU A 168 -8.44 -11.05 6.10
C LEU A 168 -9.90 -11.12 5.69
N PHE A 169 -10.65 -10.05 5.97
CA PHE A 169 -12.00 -9.87 5.42
C PHE A 169 -12.03 -9.84 3.88
N LEU A 170 -10.87 -9.62 3.26
CA LEU A 170 -10.69 -9.58 1.81
C LEU A 170 -10.85 -10.95 1.13
N GLU A 171 -10.92 -12.05 1.90
CA GLU A 171 -11.23 -13.37 1.34
C GLU A 171 -12.71 -13.54 0.99
N ASP A 172 -13.59 -12.71 1.55
CA ASP A 172 -15.02 -12.71 1.24
C ASP A 172 -15.24 -12.42 -0.25
N GLN A 173 -16.20 -13.15 -0.84
CA GLN A 173 -16.45 -13.11 -2.28
C GLN A 173 -16.72 -11.68 -2.79
N ARG A 174 -17.41 -10.84 -2.02
CA ARG A 174 -17.71 -9.46 -2.42
C ARG A 174 -16.46 -8.61 -2.63
N TRP A 175 -15.42 -8.79 -1.82
CA TRP A 175 -14.16 -8.04 -1.97
C TRP A 175 -13.35 -8.51 -3.18
N ARG A 176 -13.66 -9.68 -3.70
CA ARG A 176 -13.08 -10.22 -4.92
C ARG A 176 -13.85 -9.77 -6.15
N THR A 177 -15.17 -9.65 -6.10
CA THR A 177 -15.98 -9.37 -7.30
C THR A 177 -16.36 -7.89 -7.45
N VAL A 178 -16.92 -7.30 -6.40
CA VAL A 178 -17.59 -5.98 -6.45
C VAL A 178 -16.69 -4.84 -6.96
N PRO A 179 -15.40 -4.73 -6.56
CA PRO A 179 -14.54 -3.66 -7.06
C PRO A 179 -14.34 -3.65 -8.58
N TYR A 180 -14.61 -4.76 -9.27
CA TYR A 180 -14.35 -4.92 -10.71
C TYR A 180 -15.63 -4.86 -11.55
N GLU A 181 -16.81 -4.74 -10.93
CA GLU A 181 -18.10 -4.84 -11.63
C GLU A 181 -18.30 -3.76 -12.70
N ARG A 182 -17.91 -2.50 -12.43
CA ARG A 182 -18.05 -1.40 -13.40
C ARG A 182 -17.01 -1.42 -14.51
N ASN A 183 -15.93 -2.18 -14.36
CA ASN A 183 -14.85 -2.27 -15.35
C ASN A 183 -14.99 -3.52 -16.25
N ASN A 184 -16.23 -3.88 -16.62
CA ASN A 184 -16.55 -5.10 -17.35
C ASN A 184 -16.00 -6.40 -16.72
N GLY A 185 -15.76 -6.40 -15.40
CA GLY A 185 -15.13 -7.53 -14.71
C GLY A 185 -13.66 -7.74 -15.05
N PHE A 186 -12.99 -6.80 -15.72
CA PHE A 186 -11.58 -6.94 -16.09
C PHE A 186 -10.70 -6.97 -14.84
N LYS A 187 -10.03 -8.10 -14.62
CA LYS A 187 -8.99 -8.29 -13.61
C LYS A 187 -7.67 -8.59 -14.28
N THR A 188 -6.62 -7.96 -13.78
CA THR A 188 -5.25 -8.32 -14.17
C THR A 188 -4.93 -9.75 -13.71
N PRO A 189 -4.00 -10.46 -14.39
CA PRO A 189 -3.53 -11.77 -13.91
C PRO A 189 -3.00 -11.71 -12.47
N GLN A 190 -2.36 -10.60 -12.08
CA GLN A 190 -1.91 -10.38 -10.71
C GLN A 190 -3.08 -10.29 -9.72
N SER A 191 -4.16 -9.57 -10.05
CA SER A 191 -5.36 -9.50 -9.22
C SER A 191 -6.04 -10.87 -9.06
N GLN A 192 -6.10 -11.65 -10.14
CA GLN A 192 -6.59 -13.04 -10.08
C GLN A 192 -5.73 -13.95 -9.19
N LEU A 193 -4.40 -13.77 -9.19
CA LEU A 193 -3.54 -14.52 -8.29
C LEU A 193 -3.75 -14.09 -6.82
N LEU A 194 -3.98 -12.80 -6.56
CA LEU A 194 -4.33 -12.31 -5.22
C LEU A 194 -5.69 -12.82 -4.74
N ASP A 195 -6.65 -13.07 -5.64
CA ASP A 195 -7.93 -13.74 -5.34
C ASP A 195 -7.74 -15.16 -4.78
N ILE A 196 -6.72 -15.87 -5.25
CA ILE A 196 -6.37 -17.22 -4.76
C ILE A 196 -5.59 -17.10 -3.45
N LEU A 197 -4.60 -16.21 -3.43
CA LEU A 197 -3.69 -16.07 -2.30
C LEU A 197 -4.37 -15.54 -1.02
N VAL A 198 -5.38 -14.68 -1.14
CA VAL A 198 -6.04 -14.04 0.01
C VAL A 198 -6.70 -15.01 0.99
N VAL A 199 -6.99 -16.24 0.56
CA VAL A 199 -7.59 -17.30 1.40
C VAL A 199 -6.54 -18.01 2.28
N VAL A 200 -5.27 -18.02 1.84
CA VAL A 200 -4.19 -18.76 2.50
C VAL A 200 -3.93 -18.31 3.95
N PRO A 201 -3.91 -17.01 4.29
CA PRO A 201 -3.79 -16.56 5.68
C PRO A 201 -4.85 -17.17 6.61
N GLY A 202 -6.11 -17.29 6.15
CA GLY A 202 -7.18 -17.92 6.93
C GLY A 202 -6.98 -19.41 7.13
N VAL A 203 -6.45 -20.12 6.12
CA VAL A 203 -6.05 -21.54 6.26
C VAL A 203 -4.94 -21.70 7.30
N LEU A 204 -3.94 -20.82 7.29
CA LEU A 204 -2.83 -20.85 8.26
C LEU A 204 -3.31 -20.56 9.70
N GLN A 205 -4.25 -19.63 9.85
CA GLN A 205 -4.85 -19.31 11.15
C GLN A 205 -5.62 -20.52 11.71
N ASP A 206 -6.47 -21.14 10.91
CA ASP A 206 -7.27 -22.30 11.34
C ASP A 206 -6.36 -23.50 11.67
N HIS A 207 -5.30 -23.71 10.88
CA HIS A 207 -4.31 -24.74 11.16
C HIS A 207 -3.64 -24.54 12.53
N ALA A 208 -3.24 -23.30 12.84
CA ALA A 208 -2.63 -22.97 14.13
C ALA A 208 -3.61 -23.18 15.30
N ALA A 209 -4.89 -22.83 15.12
CA ALA A 209 -5.91 -23.09 16.13
C ALA A 209 -6.12 -24.60 16.38
N MET A 210 -6.08 -25.44 15.33
CA MET A 210 -6.19 -26.90 15.48
C MET A 210 -5.03 -27.53 16.25
N GLN A 211 -3.81 -26.99 16.14
CA GLN A 211 -2.67 -27.49 16.91
C GLN A 211 -2.79 -27.21 18.42
N SER A 212 -3.67 -26.30 18.83
CA SER A 212 -3.87 -25.92 20.23
C SER A 212 -5.00 -26.68 20.94
N ILE A 213 -5.81 -27.45 20.21
CA ILE A 213 -6.96 -28.20 20.74
C ILE A 213 -6.66 -29.69 20.62
N ASP A 214 -6.64 -30.39 21.77
CA ASP A 214 -6.18 -31.79 21.90
C ASP A 214 -7.27 -32.85 21.55
N GLU A 215 -8.46 -32.42 21.11
CA GLU A 215 -9.61 -33.30 20.89
C GLU A 215 -10.02 -33.46 19.41
N ASP A 216 -10.59 -34.63 19.12
CA ASP A 216 -10.89 -35.27 17.83
C ASP A 216 -11.49 -34.34 16.74
N GLY A 217 -10.60 -33.64 16.02
CA GLY A 217 -10.92 -32.68 14.96
C GLY A 217 -10.93 -33.26 13.55
N GLN A 218 -11.25 -34.54 13.35
CA GLN A 218 -11.17 -35.18 12.02
C GLN A 218 -12.01 -34.48 10.94
N ASN A 219 -13.21 -34.00 11.29
CA ASN A 219 -14.05 -33.22 10.38
C ASN A 219 -13.40 -31.85 10.06
N THR A 220 -12.92 -31.14 11.08
CA THR A 220 -12.25 -29.83 10.91
C THR A 220 -10.97 -29.94 10.08
N ARG A 221 -10.19 -31.01 10.28
CA ARG A 221 -9.00 -31.31 9.48
C ARG A 221 -9.35 -31.63 8.03
N ARG A 222 -10.43 -32.37 7.79
CA ARG A 222 -10.94 -32.66 6.44
C ARG A 222 -11.35 -31.38 5.72
N GLU A 223 -12.14 -30.51 6.37
CA GLU A 223 -12.55 -29.22 5.82
C GLU A 223 -11.36 -28.32 5.46
N LEU A 224 -10.31 -28.33 6.30
CA LEU A 224 -9.08 -27.59 6.03
C LEU A 224 -8.34 -28.14 4.80
N LEU A 225 -8.22 -29.47 4.69
CA LEU A 225 -7.61 -30.13 3.52
C LEU A 225 -8.39 -29.82 2.24
N GLU A 226 -9.71 -29.88 2.27
CA GLU A 226 -10.57 -29.52 1.14
C GLU A 226 -10.40 -28.05 0.72
N ARG A 227 -10.17 -27.13 1.67
CA ARG A 227 -9.86 -25.73 1.36
C ARG A 227 -8.51 -25.58 0.69
N VAL A 228 -7.48 -26.29 1.17
CA VAL A 228 -6.14 -26.29 0.56
C VAL A 228 -6.21 -26.85 -0.86
N GLU A 229 -6.87 -27.99 -1.04
CA GLU A 229 -7.06 -28.62 -2.36
C GLU A 229 -7.75 -27.68 -3.34
N ARG A 230 -8.84 -27.01 -2.91
CA ARG A 230 -9.52 -26.00 -3.74
C ARG A 230 -8.59 -24.87 -4.19
N GLN A 231 -7.72 -24.37 -3.31
CA GLN A 231 -6.77 -23.32 -3.68
C GLN A 231 -5.69 -23.83 -4.65
N LEU A 232 -5.18 -25.05 -4.45
CA LEU A 232 -4.20 -25.67 -5.35
C LEU A 232 -4.79 -25.89 -6.75
N VAL A 233 -6.03 -26.40 -6.84
CA VAL A 233 -6.74 -26.55 -8.11
C VAL A 233 -6.97 -25.20 -8.79
N ALA A 234 -7.39 -24.18 -8.03
CA ALA A 234 -7.57 -22.83 -8.57
C ALA A 234 -6.26 -22.26 -9.13
N LEU A 235 -5.16 -22.40 -8.38
CA LEU A 235 -3.83 -21.96 -8.81
C LEU A 235 -3.34 -22.70 -10.05
N TYR A 236 -3.53 -24.02 -10.09
CA TYR A 236 -3.14 -24.84 -11.24
C TYR A 236 -3.92 -24.44 -12.51
N ARG A 237 -5.24 -24.25 -12.38
CA ARG A 237 -6.08 -23.79 -13.50
C ARG A 237 -5.67 -22.41 -13.98
N TRP A 238 -5.44 -21.47 -13.06
CA TRP A 238 -4.97 -20.13 -13.40
C TRP A 238 -3.64 -20.18 -14.15
N ARG A 239 -2.67 -20.96 -13.65
CA ARG A 239 -1.36 -21.12 -14.30
C ARG A 239 -1.44 -21.65 -15.73
N TRP A 240 -2.42 -22.51 -16.01
CA TRP A 240 -2.60 -23.07 -17.36
C TRP A 240 -3.28 -22.10 -18.34
N GLN A 241 -4.02 -21.11 -17.83
CA GLN A 241 -4.72 -20.11 -18.62
C GLN A 241 -3.88 -18.85 -18.92
N TRP A 242 -2.78 -18.67 -18.19
CA TRP A 242 -1.81 -17.58 -18.35
C TRP A 242 -0.68 -17.97 -19.31
#